data_AF-A0AAJ6A7W8-F1
#
_entry.id   AF-A0AAJ6A7W8-F1
#
_cell.length_a   1.000
_cell.length_b   1.000
_cell.length_c   1.000
_cell.angle_alpha   90.00
_cell.angle_beta   90.00
_cell.angle_gamma   90.00
#
_symmetry.space_group_name_H-M   'P 1'
#
loop_
_entity.id
_entity.type
_entity.pdbx_description
1 polymer ?
#
loop_
_entity_poly.entity_id
_entity_poly.type
_entity_poly.pdbx_seq_one_letter_code
_entity_poly.pdbx_strand_id
1 'polypeptide(L)'
;MSTPETAAGTIAGTGAGTTATRKKRHLSAYVALFPAFIIVLLAYVVTVIWNIWISFTDSKVLPVNIFVGTKQYERLFTTARWLLSLQNVVVFGILFIAGCLILGFLLAVALDQKVRFENTFRTIFLYPFAMSFIVTGLVWQWIMNPTLGLQKVADAIGFTWIRFDWIVQSDLALYVIVLAGIWQSSGLVMAIMLAGLRGVDRELWKATRIDGIPAWRVYLHIVIPILRPTIITASVLLAIAVVRVYELVLATTGGGPGISTEVPGKFIMDYLFGRGNIGLATGASTVMFITVVILVTPWLYYEYFREKPRGN
;
A
#
# COMPACT_ATOMS: atom_id res chain seq x y z
N MET A 1 -25.86 33.13 -66.21
CA MET A 1 -26.97 33.93 -65.65
C MET A 1 -26.57 34.30 -64.24
N SER A 2 -26.50 35.59 -63.92
CA SER A 2 -25.87 36.15 -62.72
C SER A 2 -26.88 36.45 -61.61
N THR A 3 -26.43 36.40 -60.36
CA THR A 3 -27.07 36.95 -59.15
C THR A 3 -27.29 38.47 -59.27
N PRO A 4 -28.28 39.10 -58.59
CA PRO A 4 -28.42 39.18 -57.12
C PRO A 4 -29.88 38.91 -56.63
N GLU A 5 -30.38 39.23 -55.42
CA GLU A 5 -29.86 40.01 -54.27
C GLU A 5 -30.39 39.54 -52.88
N THR A 6 -30.11 40.34 -51.86
CA THR A 6 -30.23 40.20 -50.39
C THR A 6 -31.58 40.67 -49.79
N ALA A 7 -32.07 39.98 -48.76
CA ALA A 7 -32.87 40.57 -47.65
C ALA A 7 -32.80 39.64 -46.42
N ALA A 8 -31.95 39.91 -45.41
CA ALA A 8 -32.21 40.80 -44.27
C ALA A 8 -33.24 40.23 -43.25
N GLY A 9 -32.74 39.43 -42.30
CA GLY A 9 -33.51 38.89 -41.16
C GLY A 9 -32.69 38.94 -39.86
N THR A 10 -32.71 40.08 -39.17
CA THR A 10 -31.94 40.31 -37.94
C THR A 10 -32.55 39.57 -36.75
N ILE A 11 -32.00 38.40 -36.40
CA ILE A 11 -32.29 37.74 -35.12
C ILE A 11 -31.36 38.31 -34.04
N ALA A 12 -31.91 39.21 -33.21
CA ALA A 12 -31.21 39.78 -32.07
C ALA A 12 -30.90 38.70 -31.03
N GLY A 13 -29.63 38.32 -30.89
CA GLY A 13 -29.18 37.34 -29.90
C GLY A 13 -29.32 37.87 -28.48
N THR A 14 -30.21 37.26 -27.69
CA THR A 14 -30.51 37.62 -26.29
C THR A 14 -29.37 37.24 -25.34
N GLY A 15 -28.28 38.00 -25.39
CA GLY A 15 -27.09 37.86 -24.54
C GLY A 15 -27.29 38.32 -23.09
N ALA A 16 -28.24 37.71 -22.36
CA ALA A 16 -28.57 38.11 -20.97
C ALA A 16 -28.85 36.94 -19.98
N GLY A 17 -28.67 35.67 -20.38
CA GLY A 17 -29.01 34.51 -19.55
C GLY A 17 -27.84 33.75 -18.87
N THR A 18 -26.60 33.94 -19.35
CA THR A 18 -25.54 32.93 -19.17
C THR A 18 -24.71 33.06 -17.87
N THR A 19 -24.81 34.19 -17.16
CA THR A 19 -23.97 34.48 -15.98
C THR A 19 -24.55 33.91 -14.68
N ALA A 20 -25.88 33.91 -14.53
CA ALA A 20 -26.57 33.45 -13.32
C ALA A 20 -26.54 31.92 -13.16
N THR A 21 -26.59 31.18 -14.27
CA THR A 21 -26.56 29.70 -14.29
C THR A 21 -25.19 29.14 -13.85
N ARG A 22 -24.09 29.80 -14.23
CA ARG A 22 -22.74 29.42 -13.80
C ARG A 22 -22.57 29.50 -12.27
N LYS A 23 -23.01 30.60 -11.65
CA LYS A 23 -22.88 30.80 -10.18
C LYS A 23 -23.75 29.82 -9.38
N LYS A 24 -25.00 29.54 -9.83
CA LYS A 24 -25.88 28.55 -9.20
C LYS A 24 -25.35 27.11 -9.31
N ARG A 25 -24.73 26.74 -10.43
CA ARG A 25 -24.12 25.41 -10.64
C ARG A 25 -22.95 25.12 -9.69
N HIS A 26 -22.21 26.14 -9.26
CA HIS A 26 -21.20 25.97 -8.20
C HIS A 26 -21.84 25.81 -6.82
N LEU A 27 -22.90 26.56 -6.51
CA LEU A 27 -23.59 26.46 -5.22
C LEU A 27 -24.20 25.06 -4.99
N SER A 28 -24.87 24.48 -5.99
CA SER A 28 -25.41 23.12 -5.87
C SER A 28 -24.33 22.05 -5.74
N ALA A 29 -23.18 22.21 -6.40
CA ALA A 29 -22.02 21.33 -6.22
C ALA A 29 -21.44 21.44 -4.80
N TYR A 30 -21.31 22.65 -4.24
CA TYR A 30 -20.84 22.85 -2.85
C TYR A 30 -21.82 22.28 -1.83
N VAL A 31 -23.13 22.47 -2.00
CA VAL A 31 -24.16 21.89 -1.11
C VAL A 31 -24.15 20.37 -1.16
N ALA A 32 -23.93 19.76 -2.34
CA ALA A 32 -23.79 18.30 -2.46
C ALA A 32 -22.50 17.76 -1.82
N LEU A 33 -21.40 18.52 -1.85
CA LEU A 33 -20.13 18.16 -1.20
C LEU A 33 -20.13 18.41 0.32
N PHE A 34 -20.99 19.30 0.82
CA PHE A 34 -20.98 19.75 2.21
C PHE A 34 -21.14 18.63 3.26
N PRO A 35 -22.05 17.63 3.10
CA PRO A 35 -22.14 16.51 4.04
C PRO A 35 -20.86 15.66 4.07
N ALA A 36 -20.26 15.39 2.90
CA ALA A 36 -19.00 14.64 2.81
C ALA A 36 -17.85 15.40 3.46
N PHE A 37 -17.78 16.72 3.24
CA PHE A 37 -16.79 17.60 3.87
C PHE A 37 -16.92 17.62 5.41
N ILE A 38 -18.15 17.71 5.94
CA ILE A 38 -18.41 17.63 7.39
C ILE A 38 -17.94 16.29 7.96
N ILE A 39 -18.24 15.17 7.29
CA ILE A 39 -17.79 13.84 7.75
C ILE A 39 -16.26 13.77 7.77
N VAL A 40 -15.58 14.25 6.73
CA VAL A 40 -14.10 14.28 6.71
C VAL A 40 -13.56 15.16 7.85
N LEU A 41 -14.12 16.35 8.06
CA LEU A 41 -13.65 17.27 9.10
C LEU A 41 -13.88 16.71 10.51
N LEU A 42 -15.09 16.26 10.83
CA LEU A 42 -15.45 15.78 12.18
C LEU A 42 -14.91 14.38 12.47
N ALA A 43 -15.02 13.43 11.54
CA ALA A 43 -14.66 12.04 11.80
C ALA A 43 -13.15 11.75 11.66
N TYR A 44 -12.41 12.54 10.87
CA TYR A 44 -10.97 12.35 10.68
C TYR A 44 -10.13 13.49 11.27
N VAL A 45 -10.38 14.76 10.92
CA VAL A 45 -9.50 15.86 11.36
C VAL A 45 -9.61 16.08 12.87
N VAL A 46 -10.82 16.18 13.41
CA VAL A 46 -11.04 16.36 14.86
C VAL A 46 -10.56 15.14 15.66
N THR A 47 -10.78 13.92 15.18
CA THR A 47 -10.34 12.70 15.90
C THR A 47 -8.82 12.52 15.90
N VAL A 48 -8.12 12.90 14.81
CA VAL A 48 -6.65 12.93 14.76
C VAL A 48 -6.10 13.99 15.72
N ILE A 49 -6.65 15.20 15.73
CA ILE A 49 -6.24 16.26 16.67
C ILE A 49 -6.46 15.80 18.12
N TRP A 50 -7.59 15.16 18.41
CA TRP A 50 -7.89 14.61 19.74
C TRP A 50 -6.97 13.46 20.15
N ASN A 51 -6.60 12.57 19.23
CA ASN A 51 -5.61 11.51 19.44
C ASN A 51 -4.24 12.12 19.82
N ILE A 52 -3.78 13.10 19.03
CA ILE A 52 -2.55 13.84 19.30
C ILE A 52 -2.64 14.54 20.67
N TRP A 53 -3.77 15.17 21.02
CA TRP A 53 -3.95 15.78 22.34
C TRP A 53 -3.80 14.76 23.49
N ILE A 54 -4.47 13.61 23.39
CA ILE A 54 -4.39 12.55 24.43
C ILE A 54 -2.95 12.03 24.59
N SER A 55 -2.14 12.00 23.54
CA SER A 55 -0.74 11.55 23.62
C SER A 55 0.14 12.35 24.60
N PHE A 56 -0.23 13.60 24.91
CA PHE A 56 0.45 14.46 25.89
C PHE A 56 -0.14 14.36 27.31
N THR A 57 -1.05 13.43 27.56
CA THR A 57 -1.74 13.25 28.87
C THR A 57 -1.38 11.92 29.56
N ASP A 58 -1.50 11.83 30.89
CA ASP A 58 -1.38 10.55 31.63
C ASP A 58 -2.67 9.72 31.58
N SER A 59 -3.30 9.67 30.42
CA SER A 59 -4.50 8.86 30.16
C SER A 59 -4.18 7.37 30.24
N LYS A 60 -4.80 6.68 31.21
CA LYS A 60 -4.66 5.22 31.41
C LYS A 60 -5.83 4.49 30.75
N VAL A 61 -6.71 3.87 31.53
CA VAL A 61 -7.88 3.10 31.05
C VAL A 61 -9.00 4.02 30.58
N LEU A 62 -9.11 5.21 31.19
CA LEU A 62 -10.01 6.28 30.77
C LEU A 62 -9.18 7.52 30.39
N PRO A 63 -9.67 8.37 29.47
CA PRO A 63 -9.04 9.65 29.18
C PRO A 63 -9.05 10.54 30.43
N VAL A 64 -7.88 11.04 30.82
CA VAL A 64 -7.74 12.00 31.93
C VAL A 64 -6.95 13.20 31.43
N ASN A 65 -7.52 14.40 31.53
CA ASN A 65 -6.92 15.65 31.03
C ASN A 65 -5.76 16.18 31.91
N ILE A 66 -4.94 15.29 32.49
CA ILE A 66 -3.70 15.67 33.18
C ILE A 66 -2.60 15.72 32.12
N PHE A 67 -2.23 16.93 31.72
CA PHE A 67 -1.12 17.17 30.78
C PHE A 67 0.22 16.82 31.44
N VAL A 68 1.01 15.95 30.79
CA VAL A 68 2.34 15.50 31.23
C VAL A 68 3.43 15.79 30.20
N GLY A 69 3.12 16.59 29.18
CA GLY A 69 4.05 16.95 28.12
C GLY A 69 4.60 15.72 27.38
N THR A 70 5.91 15.70 27.13
CA THR A 70 6.58 14.69 26.30
C THR A 70 6.83 13.35 27.00
N LYS A 71 6.40 13.17 28.27
CA LYS A 71 6.70 11.99 29.10
C LYS A 71 6.25 10.66 28.49
N GLN A 72 5.16 10.63 27.72
CA GLN A 72 4.74 9.40 27.03
C GLN A 72 5.68 9.05 25.87
N TYR A 73 6.23 10.05 25.16
CA TYR A 73 7.20 9.83 24.08
C TYR A 73 8.54 9.34 24.63
N GLU A 74 9.00 9.89 25.75
CA GLU A 74 10.21 9.40 26.45
C GLU A 74 10.05 7.93 26.86
N ARG A 75 8.92 7.57 27.49
CA ARG A 75 8.56 6.18 27.82
C ARG A 75 8.49 5.29 26.57
N LEU A 76 7.97 5.81 25.47
CA LEU A 76 7.82 5.07 24.21
C LEU A 76 9.18 4.75 23.58
N PHE A 77 10.07 5.74 23.45
CA PHE A 77 11.39 5.55 22.85
C PHE A 77 12.40 4.83 23.76
N THR A 78 12.16 4.77 25.07
CA THR A 78 12.90 3.88 26.01
C THR A 78 12.37 2.45 26.06
N THR A 79 11.18 2.18 25.48
CA THR A 79 10.60 0.82 25.47
C THR A 79 11.22 -0.02 24.35
N ALA A 80 12.08 -0.98 24.71
CA ALA A 80 12.74 -1.88 23.74
C ALA A 80 11.77 -2.58 22.76
N ARG A 81 10.59 -3.00 23.25
CA ARG A 81 9.53 -3.61 22.42
C ARG A 81 8.99 -2.66 21.34
N TRP A 82 8.95 -1.35 21.60
CA TRP A 82 8.54 -0.35 20.60
C TRP A 82 9.62 -0.20 19.52
N LEU A 83 10.89 -0.05 19.92
CA LEU A 83 12.03 0.04 19.00
C LEU A 83 12.13 -1.19 18.09
N LEU A 84 11.98 -2.40 18.66
CA LEU A 84 11.91 -3.65 17.90
C LEU A 84 10.75 -3.62 16.90
N SER A 85 9.57 -3.12 17.29
CA SER A 85 8.42 -3.05 16.40
C SER A 85 8.63 -2.13 15.19
N LEU A 86 9.35 -1.01 15.38
CA LEU A 86 9.76 -0.11 14.29
C LEU A 86 10.75 -0.81 13.35
N GLN A 87 11.78 -1.47 13.90
CA GLN A 87 12.74 -2.26 13.12
C GLN A 87 12.03 -3.34 12.30
N ASN A 88 11.12 -4.09 12.91
CA ASN A 88 10.35 -5.15 12.24
C ASN A 88 9.48 -4.62 11.10
N VAL A 89 8.81 -3.48 11.25
CA VAL A 89 8.05 -2.87 10.14
C VAL A 89 8.95 -2.39 9.00
N VAL A 90 10.13 -1.86 9.30
CA VAL A 90 11.10 -1.45 8.27
C VAL A 90 11.66 -2.67 7.53
N VAL A 91 12.09 -3.71 8.26
CA VAL A 91 12.59 -4.97 7.67
C VAL A 91 11.49 -5.65 6.84
N PHE A 92 10.28 -5.80 7.40
CA PHE A 92 9.13 -6.30 6.67
C PHE A 92 8.89 -5.47 5.41
N GLY A 93 8.80 -4.14 5.54
CA GLY A 93 8.46 -3.26 4.43
C GLY A 93 9.46 -3.31 3.27
N ILE A 94 10.77 -3.31 3.56
CA ILE A 94 11.81 -3.42 2.54
C ILE A 94 11.71 -4.76 1.81
N LEU A 95 11.65 -5.88 2.55
CA LEU A 95 11.63 -7.22 1.96
C LEU A 95 10.31 -7.50 1.22
N PHE A 96 9.18 -7.06 1.77
CA PHE A 96 7.86 -7.17 1.16
C PHE A 96 7.77 -6.36 -0.13
N ILE A 97 8.18 -5.07 -0.13
CA ILE A 97 8.12 -4.24 -1.34
C ILE A 97 9.07 -4.80 -2.41
N ALA A 98 10.32 -5.09 -2.08
CA ALA A 98 11.29 -5.64 -3.02
C ALA A 98 10.82 -7.00 -3.58
N GLY A 99 10.38 -7.91 -2.72
CA GLY A 99 9.86 -9.22 -3.12
C GLY A 99 8.63 -9.14 -4.00
N CYS A 100 7.67 -8.26 -3.68
CA CYS A 100 6.48 -8.02 -4.51
C CYS A 100 6.83 -7.43 -5.88
N LEU A 101 7.76 -6.47 -5.94
CA LEU A 101 8.21 -5.86 -7.20
C LEU A 101 8.94 -6.88 -8.08
N ILE A 102 9.86 -7.67 -7.52
CA ILE A 102 10.61 -8.70 -8.24
C ILE A 102 9.66 -9.81 -8.73
N LEU A 103 8.88 -10.40 -7.83
CA LEU A 103 7.98 -11.50 -8.18
C LEU A 103 6.87 -11.05 -9.14
N GLY A 104 6.26 -9.88 -8.87
CA GLY A 104 5.24 -9.29 -9.73
C GLY A 104 5.76 -8.94 -11.13
N PHE A 105 6.98 -8.39 -11.24
CA PHE A 105 7.61 -8.12 -12.53
C PHE A 105 7.92 -9.42 -13.30
N LEU A 106 8.49 -10.44 -12.64
CA LEU A 106 8.76 -11.74 -13.27
C LEU A 106 7.48 -12.41 -13.78
N LEU A 107 6.41 -12.40 -12.98
CA LEU A 107 5.09 -12.90 -13.40
C LEU A 107 4.53 -12.09 -14.57
N ALA A 108 4.66 -10.76 -14.56
CA ALA A 108 4.19 -9.91 -15.65
C ALA A 108 4.93 -10.18 -16.96
N VAL A 109 6.27 -10.34 -16.91
CA VAL A 109 7.09 -10.72 -18.07
C VAL A 109 6.71 -12.10 -18.59
N ALA A 110 6.43 -13.07 -17.71
CA ALA A 110 5.98 -14.41 -18.12
C ALA A 110 4.61 -14.38 -18.84
N LEU A 111 3.68 -13.53 -18.39
CA LEU A 111 2.37 -13.37 -19.04
C LEU A 111 2.44 -12.58 -20.36
N ASP A 112 3.35 -11.61 -20.48
CA ASP A 112 3.51 -10.77 -21.68
C ASP A 112 3.91 -11.58 -22.94
N GLN A 113 4.50 -12.77 -22.76
CA GLN A 113 4.89 -13.69 -23.84
C GLN A 113 3.72 -14.35 -24.61
N LYS A 114 2.49 -13.83 -24.49
CA LYS A 114 1.26 -14.32 -25.15
C LYS A 114 0.93 -15.76 -24.83
N VAL A 115 0.92 -16.11 -23.54
CA VAL A 115 0.58 -17.44 -23.05
C VAL A 115 -0.87 -17.81 -23.44
N ARG A 116 -1.06 -19.02 -23.99
CA ARG A 116 -2.37 -19.53 -24.48
C ARG A 116 -3.53 -19.42 -23.49
N PHE A 117 -3.24 -19.42 -22.18
CA PHE A 117 -4.23 -19.35 -21.09
C PHE A 117 -4.02 -18.14 -20.16
N GLU A 118 -3.55 -17.01 -20.71
CA GLU A 118 -3.23 -15.78 -19.94
C GLU A 118 -4.33 -15.39 -18.93
N ASN A 119 -5.60 -15.35 -19.34
CA ASN A 119 -6.72 -14.97 -18.47
C ASN A 119 -6.84 -15.90 -17.24
N THR A 120 -6.59 -17.20 -17.41
CA THR A 120 -6.63 -18.18 -16.31
C THR A 120 -5.48 -17.93 -15.34
N PHE A 121 -4.24 -17.80 -15.83
CA PHE A 121 -3.08 -17.50 -15.00
C PHE A 121 -3.24 -16.16 -14.27
N ARG A 122 -3.68 -15.11 -14.97
CA ARG A 122 -3.96 -13.80 -14.37
C ARG A 122 -4.99 -13.88 -13.24
N THR A 123 -6.02 -14.71 -13.40
CA THR A 123 -7.06 -14.92 -12.37
C THR A 123 -6.50 -15.67 -11.16
N ILE A 124 -5.73 -16.74 -11.37
CA ILE A 124 -5.07 -17.51 -10.31
C ILE A 124 -4.12 -16.61 -9.49
N PHE A 125 -3.28 -15.81 -10.15
CA PHE A 125 -2.34 -14.93 -9.46
C PHE A 125 -3.01 -13.72 -8.78
N LEU A 126 -4.17 -13.25 -9.25
CA LEU A 126 -4.94 -12.20 -8.59
C LEU A 126 -5.84 -12.71 -7.44
N TYR A 127 -6.13 -14.00 -7.38
CA TYR A 127 -7.01 -14.57 -6.35
C TYR A 127 -6.56 -14.27 -4.91
N PRO A 128 -5.27 -14.40 -4.53
CA PRO A 128 -4.81 -14.07 -3.18
C PRO A 128 -5.07 -12.61 -2.78
N PHE A 129 -4.98 -11.67 -3.73
CA PHE A 129 -5.23 -10.25 -3.47
C PHE A 129 -6.68 -9.94 -3.09
N ALA A 130 -7.64 -10.80 -3.47
CA ALA A 130 -9.04 -10.66 -3.08
C ALA A 130 -9.31 -11.10 -1.63
N MET A 131 -8.35 -11.74 -0.95
CA MET A 131 -8.48 -12.18 0.44
C MET A 131 -8.06 -11.07 1.42
N SER A 132 -8.64 -11.08 2.62
CA SER A 132 -8.19 -10.20 3.70
C SER A 132 -6.82 -10.63 4.26
N PHE A 133 -6.11 -9.70 4.90
CA PHE A 133 -4.85 -10.01 5.61
C PHE A 133 -5.05 -11.05 6.71
N ILE A 134 -6.20 -11.04 7.41
CA ILE A 134 -6.55 -12.01 8.44
C ILE A 134 -6.64 -13.43 7.84
N VAL A 135 -7.39 -13.61 6.74
CA VAL A 135 -7.53 -14.92 6.08
C VAL A 135 -6.18 -15.40 5.54
N THR A 136 -5.39 -14.50 4.94
CA THR A 136 -4.04 -14.81 4.46
C THR A 136 -3.14 -15.29 5.60
N GLY A 137 -3.16 -14.62 6.75
CA GLY A 137 -2.35 -15.00 7.91
C GLY A 137 -2.74 -16.35 8.50
N LEU A 138 -4.04 -16.65 8.58
CA LEU A 138 -4.53 -17.98 9.02
C LEU A 138 -4.10 -19.10 8.07
N VAL A 139 -4.19 -18.89 6.75
CA VAL A 139 -3.71 -19.85 5.74
C VAL A 139 -2.21 -20.12 5.92
N TRP A 140 -1.40 -19.08 6.10
CA TRP A 140 0.04 -19.23 6.30
C TRP A 140 0.41 -19.82 7.67
N GLN A 141 -0.38 -19.56 8.71
CA GLN A 141 -0.25 -20.21 10.02
C GLN A 141 -0.47 -21.72 9.92
N TRP A 142 -1.45 -22.18 9.13
CA TRP A 142 -1.69 -23.60 8.89
C TRP A 142 -0.61 -24.23 8.01
N ILE A 143 -0.18 -23.55 6.92
CA ILE A 143 0.89 -24.03 6.03
C ILE A 143 2.20 -24.19 6.80
N MET A 144 2.57 -23.24 7.66
CA MET A 144 3.82 -23.28 8.42
C MET A 144 3.70 -23.98 9.77
N ASN A 145 2.58 -24.65 10.06
CA ASN A 145 2.43 -25.44 11.28
C ASN A 145 3.40 -26.64 11.25
N PRO A 146 4.34 -26.79 12.21
CA PRO A 146 5.34 -27.87 12.16
C PRO A 146 4.75 -29.28 12.27
N THR A 147 3.57 -29.42 12.88
CA THR A 147 2.94 -30.70 13.21
C THR A 147 1.96 -31.18 12.13
N LEU A 148 1.26 -30.25 11.47
CA LEU A 148 0.16 -30.54 10.54
C LEU A 148 0.31 -29.91 9.15
N GLY A 149 1.23 -28.96 8.98
CA GLY A 149 1.43 -28.20 7.75
C GLY A 149 2.45 -28.81 6.80
N LEU A 150 3.19 -27.95 6.11
CA LEU A 150 4.15 -28.28 5.05
C LEU A 150 5.23 -29.26 5.50
N GLN A 151 5.68 -29.17 6.75
CA GLN A 151 6.68 -30.09 7.31
C GLN A 151 6.18 -31.54 7.29
N LYS A 152 4.94 -31.81 7.68
CA LYS A 152 4.36 -33.16 7.66
C LYS A 152 4.29 -33.73 6.25
N VAL A 153 4.05 -32.89 5.24
CA VAL A 153 4.05 -33.29 3.83
C VAL A 153 5.47 -33.57 3.34
N ALA A 154 6.44 -32.75 3.73
CA ALA A 154 7.86 -32.97 3.42
C ALA A 154 8.38 -34.27 4.04
N ASP A 155 8.09 -34.51 5.32
CA ASP A 155 8.44 -35.74 6.05
C ASP A 155 7.80 -36.97 5.38
N ALA A 156 6.53 -36.90 4.98
CA ALA A 156 5.82 -37.99 4.30
C ALA A 156 6.38 -38.33 2.91
N ILE A 157 7.04 -37.39 2.23
CA ILE A 157 7.71 -37.58 0.93
C ILE A 157 9.19 -37.96 1.13
N GLY A 158 9.69 -37.98 2.36
CA GLY A 158 11.07 -38.38 2.72
C GLY A 158 12.07 -37.23 2.83
N PHE A 159 11.63 -35.97 2.81
CA PHE A 159 12.47 -34.77 2.96
C PHE A 159 12.73 -34.39 4.43
N THR A 160 13.03 -35.38 5.29
CA THR A 160 13.19 -35.22 6.75
C THR A 160 14.38 -34.33 7.18
N TRP A 161 15.23 -33.94 6.23
CA TRP A 161 16.35 -33.01 6.42
C TRP A 161 15.94 -31.54 6.29
N ILE A 162 14.74 -31.23 5.77
CA ILE A 162 14.21 -29.86 5.68
C ILE A 162 13.26 -29.61 6.85
N ARG A 163 13.58 -28.60 7.67
CA ARG A 163 12.72 -28.13 8.76
C ARG A 163 11.98 -26.86 8.31
N PHE A 164 10.65 -26.89 8.39
CA PHE A 164 9.75 -25.78 8.04
C PHE A 164 9.11 -25.14 9.29
N ASP A 165 9.80 -25.22 10.42
CA ASP A 165 9.40 -24.71 11.73
C ASP A 165 9.64 -23.20 11.90
N TRP A 166 9.75 -22.46 10.79
CA TRP A 166 10.14 -21.06 10.75
C TRP A 166 9.19 -20.15 11.55
N ILE A 167 7.90 -20.52 11.65
CA ILE A 167 6.89 -19.77 12.42
C ILE A 167 7.13 -19.84 13.94
N VAL A 168 7.85 -20.85 14.45
CA VAL A 168 8.19 -21.00 15.87
C VAL A 168 9.63 -20.60 16.21
N GLN A 169 10.45 -20.25 15.21
CA GLN A 169 11.80 -19.71 15.42
C GLN A 169 11.76 -18.18 15.42
N SER A 170 12.29 -17.55 16.48
CA SER A 170 12.25 -16.08 16.62
C SER A 170 12.84 -15.32 15.43
N ASP A 171 13.95 -15.82 14.88
CA ASP A 171 14.69 -15.17 13.78
C ASP A 171 14.00 -15.36 12.41
N LEU A 172 13.24 -16.45 12.22
CA LEU A 172 12.61 -16.78 10.93
C LEU A 172 11.13 -16.39 10.84
N ALA A 173 10.44 -16.21 11.97
CA ALA A 173 8.99 -15.96 11.99
C ALA A 173 8.58 -14.67 11.24
N LEU A 174 9.43 -13.63 11.23
CA LEU A 174 9.15 -12.42 10.46
C LEU A 174 9.18 -12.67 8.95
N TYR A 175 10.07 -13.55 8.49
CA TYR A 175 10.19 -13.92 7.08
C TYR A 175 8.99 -14.74 6.60
N VAL A 176 8.36 -15.55 7.46
CA VAL A 176 7.08 -16.20 7.15
C VAL A 176 5.99 -15.17 6.82
N ILE A 177 5.90 -14.11 7.62
CA ILE A 177 4.92 -13.02 7.42
C ILE A 177 5.24 -12.23 6.15
N VAL A 178 6.52 -11.98 5.85
CA VAL A 178 6.97 -11.38 4.58
C VAL A 178 6.55 -12.23 3.39
N LEU A 179 6.78 -13.55 3.41
CA LEU A 179 6.39 -14.46 2.33
C LEU A 179 4.86 -14.50 2.13
N ALA A 180 4.09 -14.52 3.22
CA ALA A 180 2.63 -14.44 3.19
C ALA A 180 2.14 -13.15 2.50
N GLY A 181 2.72 -12.01 2.87
CA GLY A 181 2.44 -10.73 2.24
C GLY A 181 2.80 -10.72 0.75
N ILE A 182 4.01 -11.18 0.39
CA ILE A 182 4.48 -11.25 -1.00
C ILE A 182 3.51 -12.05 -1.86
N TRP A 183 3.12 -13.25 -1.40
CA TRP A 183 2.17 -14.10 -2.10
C TRP A 183 0.79 -13.46 -2.27
N GLN A 184 0.29 -12.73 -1.28
CA GLN A 184 -0.98 -12.02 -1.36
C GLN A 184 -0.94 -10.84 -2.35
N SER A 185 0.18 -10.12 -2.40
CA SER A 185 0.28 -8.82 -3.10
C SER A 185 0.95 -8.89 -4.48
N SER A 186 1.70 -9.94 -4.79
CA SER A 186 2.40 -10.08 -6.08
C SER A 186 1.45 -10.11 -7.28
N GLY A 187 0.21 -10.59 -7.09
CA GLY A 187 -0.83 -10.58 -8.13
C GLY A 187 -1.25 -9.19 -8.57
N LEU A 188 -1.41 -8.26 -7.60
CA LEU A 188 -1.70 -6.86 -7.89
C LEU A 188 -0.55 -6.23 -8.67
N VAL A 189 0.69 -6.43 -8.19
CA VAL A 189 1.89 -5.88 -8.83
C VAL A 189 2.06 -6.44 -10.23
N MET A 190 1.88 -7.75 -10.44
CA MET A 190 1.87 -8.37 -11.75
C MET A 190 0.86 -7.69 -12.68
N ALA A 191 -0.38 -7.46 -12.25
CA ALA A 191 -1.40 -6.83 -13.09
C ALA A 191 -1.05 -5.38 -13.46
N ILE A 192 -0.46 -4.61 -12.53
CA ILE A 192 0.01 -3.24 -12.75
C ILE A 192 1.21 -3.22 -13.72
N MET A 193 2.22 -4.07 -13.49
CA MET A 193 3.40 -4.19 -14.35
C MET A 193 3.04 -4.67 -15.76
N LEU A 194 2.12 -5.64 -15.89
CA LEU A 194 1.65 -6.14 -17.19
C LEU A 194 0.89 -5.06 -17.97
N ALA A 195 0.11 -4.21 -17.30
CA ALA A 195 -0.52 -3.06 -17.93
C ALA A 195 0.53 -2.05 -18.45
N GLY A 196 1.60 -1.80 -17.68
CA GLY A 196 2.73 -0.98 -18.12
C GLY A 196 3.50 -1.58 -19.29
N LEU A 197 3.82 -2.88 -19.24
CA LEU A 197 4.50 -3.62 -20.31
C LEU A 197 3.76 -3.52 -21.64
N ARG A 198 2.43 -3.60 -21.59
CA ARG A 198 1.53 -3.46 -22.76
C ARG A 198 1.49 -2.06 -23.36
N GLY A 199 1.93 -1.05 -22.62
CA GLY A 199 2.13 0.31 -23.14
C GLY A 199 3.45 0.52 -23.87
N VAL A 200 4.39 -0.44 -23.82
CA VAL A 200 5.67 -0.36 -24.53
C VAL A 200 5.47 -0.62 -26.02
N ASP A 201 6.00 0.27 -26.87
CA ASP A 201 5.84 0.16 -28.32
C ASP A 201 6.45 -1.14 -28.88
N ARG A 202 5.71 -1.78 -29.79
CA ARG A 202 6.16 -2.95 -30.55
C ARG A 202 7.30 -2.62 -31.50
N GLU A 203 7.47 -1.36 -31.92
CA GLU A 203 8.61 -0.95 -32.74
C GLU A 203 9.93 -1.02 -31.98
N LEU A 204 9.94 -0.69 -30.69
CA LEU A 204 11.10 -0.83 -29.81
C LEU A 204 11.57 -2.29 -29.72
N TRP A 205 10.62 -3.23 -29.63
CA TRP A 205 10.87 -4.67 -29.66
C TRP A 205 11.37 -5.19 -31.03
N LYS A 206 11.01 -4.52 -32.13
CA LYS A 206 11.56 -4.85 -33.47
C LYS A 206 12.98 -4.31 -33.62
N ALA A 207 13.22 -3.05 -33.26
CA ALA A 207 14.52 -2.39 -33.37
C ALA A 207 15.59 -3.13 -32.57
N THR A 208 15.35 -3.37 -31.28
CA THR A 208 16.28 -4.13 -30.41
C THR A 208 16.59 -5.55 -30.91
N ARG A 209 15.68 -6.17 -31.66
CA ARG A 209 15.88 -7.49 -32.30
C ARG A 209 16.69 -7.40 -33.60
N ILE A 210 16.61 -6.30 -34.33
CA ILE A 210 17.49 -6.00 -35.49
C ILE A 210 18.92 -5.75 -34.99
N ASP A 211 19.06 -5.01 -33.89
CA ASP A 211 20.35 -4.72 -33.23
C ASP A 211 20.98 -5.93 -32.50
N GLY A 212 20.33 -7.11 -32.54
CA GLY A 212 20.84 -8.34 -31.92
C GLY A 212 20.91 -8.30 -30.38
N ILE A 213 20.22 -7.37 -29.72
CA ILE A 213 20.31 -7.18 -28.26
C ILE A 213 19.57 -8.32 -27.55
N PRO A 214 20.19 -9.02 -26.58
CA PRO A 214 19.54 -10.13 -25.89
C PRO A 214 18.40 -9.64 -24.98
N ALA A 215 17.28 -10.38 -24.97
CA ALA A 215 16.03 -9.95 -24.33
C ALA A 215 16.17 -9.55 -22.85
N TRP A 216 17.01 -10.24 -22.07
CA TRP A 216 17.27 -9.89 -20.66
C TRP A 216 17.88 -8.49 -20.51
N ARG A 217 18.73 -8.07 -21.46
CA ARG A 217 19.34 -6.73 -21.47
C ARG A 217 18.31 -5.67 -21.85
N VAL A 218 17.42 -5.97 -22.80
CA VAL A 218 16.26 -5.12 -23.16
C VAL A 218 15.37 -4.89 -21.94
N TYR A 219 14.98 -5.96 -21.22
CA TYR A 219 14.17 -5.81 -20.01
C TYR A 219 14.84 -4.93 -18.95
N LEU A 220 16.12 -5.17 -18.64
CA LEU A 220 16.83 -4.42 -17.59
C LEU A 220 17.14 -2.96 -17.95
N HIS A 221 17.57 -2.68 -19.19
CA HIS A 221 18.12 -1.36 -19.56
C HIS A 221 17.14 -0.47 -20.34
N ILE A 222 16.07 -1.03 -20.90
CA ILE A 222 15.11 -0.28 -21.73
C ILE A 222 13.73 -0.32 -21.08
N VAL A 223 13.22 -1.52 -20.76
CA VAL A 223 11.87 -1.68 -20.24
C VAL A 223 11.73 -1.17 -18.80
N ILE A 224 12.63 -1.53 -17.87
CA ILE A 224 12.56 -1.04 -16.48
C ILE A 224 12.58 0.50 -16.38
N PRO A 225 13.44 1.25 -17.12
CA PRO A 225 13.36 2.70 -17.18
C PRO A 225 12.01 3.25 -17.69
N ILE A 226 11.41 2.64 -18.71
CA ILE A 226 10.09 3.04 -19.23
C ILE A 226 8.99 2.74 -18.19
N LEU A 227 9.08 1.63 -17.46
CA LEU A 227 8.14 1.25 -16.40
C LEU A 227 8.30 2.02 -15.10
N ARG A 228 9.21 3.01 -14.98
CA ARG A 228 9.40 3.79 -13.74
C ARG A 228 8.10 4.33 -13.12
N PRO A 229 7.15 4.95 -13.86
CA PRO A 229 5.89 5.42 -13.27
C PRO A 229 5.03 4.26 -12.72
N THR A 230 5.03 3.12 -13.41
CA THR A 230 4.34 1.89 -13.02
C THR A 230 4.95 1.28 -11.75
N ILE A 231 6.29 1.23 -11.67
CA ILE A 231 7.03 0.76 -10.49
C ILE A 231 6.77 1.66 -9.29
N ILE A 232 6.77 2.98 -9.47
CA ILE A 232 6.46 3.96 -8.42
C ILE A 232 5.04 3.77 -7.92
N THR A 233 4.04 3.69 -8.82
CA THR A 233 2.63 3.45 -8.46
C THR A 233 2.46 2.15 -7.66
N ALA A 234 3.07 1.05 -8.11
CA ALA A 234 3.05 -0.22 -7.39
C ALA A 234 3.70 -0.11 -6.00
N SER A 235 4.86 0.57 -5.91
CA SER A 235 5.59 0.76 -4.65
C SER A 235 4.79 1.56 -3.62
N VAL A 236 4.04 2.58 -4.04
CA VAL A 236 3.17 3.37 -3.16
C VAL A 236 2.01 2.52 -2.62
N LEU A 237 1.36 1.73 -3.47
CA LEU A 237 0.28 0.82 -3.03
C LEU A 237 0.80 -0.23 -2.04
N LEU A 238 2.00 -0.77 -2.27
CA LEU A 238 2.66 -1.69 -1.34
C LEU A 238 3.04 -0.98 -0.03
N ALA A 239 3.57 0.25 -0.07
CA ALA A 239 3.90 1.01 1.14
C ALA A 239 2.65 1.28 2.01
N ILE A 240 1.49 1.53 1.40
CA ILE A 240 0.21 1.62 2.11
C ILE A 240 -0.18 0.28 2.77
N ALA A 241 0.10 -0.85 2.10
CA ALA A 241 -0.12 -2.18 2.66
C ALA A 241 0.80 -2.50 3.86
N VAL A 242 2.06 -2.03 3.85
CA VAL A 242 2.99 -2.17 4.99
C VAL A 242 2.42 -1.56 6.27
N VAL A 243 1.76 -0.40 6.18
CA VAL A 243 1.11 0.24 7.35
C VAL A 243 0.00 -0.64 7.94
N ARG A 244 -0.63 -1.50 7.13
CA ARG A 244 -1.72 -2.41 7.52
C ARG A 244 -1.28 -3.82 7.95
N VAL A 245 0.04 -4.09 8.00
CA VAL A 245 0.60 -5.41 8.29
C VAL A 245 0.17 -6.02 9.65
N TYR A 246 -0.34 -5.21 10.58
CA TYR A 246 -0.90 -5.65 11.86
C TYR A 246 -1.84 -6.86 11.75
N GLU A 247 -2.80 -6.82 10.81
CA GLU A 247 -3.79 -7.89 10.66
C GLU A 247 -3.14 -9.24 10.28
N LEU A 248 -2.13 -9.18 9.40
CA LEU A 248 -1.38 -10.34 8.94
C LEU A 248 -0.52 -10.91 10.08
N VAL A 249 0.16 -10.05 10.85
CA VAL A 249 0.96 -10.44 12.02
C VAL A 249 0.08 -11.08 13.10
N LEU A 250 -1.06 -10.47 13.42
CA LEU A 250 -1.99 -10.96 14.43
C LEU A 250 -2.49 -12.36 14.06
N ALA A 251 -2.94 -12.55 12.82
CA ALA A 251 -3.48 -13.81 12.33
C ALA A 251 -2.42 -14.91 12.16
N THR A 252 -1.17 -14.55 11.86
CA THR A 252 -0.09 -15.54 11.62
C THR A 252 0.56 -15.98 12.94
N THR A 253 1.05 -15.04 13.75
CA THR A 253 1.93 -15.31 14.91
C THR A 253 1.48 -14.67 16.22
N GLY A 254 0.51 -13.74 16.20
CA GLY A 254 0.16 -12.90 17.35
C GLY A 254 1.30 -11.97 17.81
N GLY A 255 2.33 -11.75 16.98
CA GLY A 255 3.56 -11.01 17.34
C GLY A 255 4.68 -11.87 17.93
N GLY A 256 4.50 -13.19 18.07
CA GLY A 256 5.52 -14.12 18.57
C GLY A 256 6.45 -14.69 17.47
N PRO A 257 7.36 -15.61 17.82
CA PRO A 257 7.67 -16.10 19.17
C PRO A 257 8.20 -15.00 20.10
N GLY A 258 7.67 -14.95 21.33
CA GLY A 258 7.94 -13.87 22.27
C GLY A 258 7.40 -12.52 21.76
N ILE A 259 8.29 -11.69 21.20
CA ILE A 259 7.97 -10.41 20.55
C ILE A 259 8.66 -10.26 19.18
N SER A 260 9.21 -11.34 18.60
CA SER A 260 10.09 -11.21 17.43
C SER A 260 9.39 -10.74 16.15
N THR A 261 8.06 -10.89 16.06
CA THR A 261 7.25 -10.37 14.95
C THR A 261 6.33 -9.21 15.36
N GLU A 262 6.59 -8.60 16.52
CA GLU A 262 5.89 -7.41 16.99
C GLU A 262 5.95 -6.29 15.94
N VAL A 263 4.82 -5.63 15.66
CA VAL A 263 4.72 -4.47 14.77
C VAL A 263 3.98 -3.32 15.46
N PRO A 264 4.18 -2.05 15.06
CA PRO A 264 3.67 -0.88 15.78
C PRO A 264 2.15 -0.88 15.93
N GLY A 265 1.39 -1.34 14.92
CA GLY A 265 -0.06 -1.50 15.03
C GLY A 265 -0.49 -2.53 16.09
N LYS A 266 0.29 -3.60 16.26
CA LYS A 266 0.08 -4.62 17.31
C LYS A 266 0.40 -4.04 18.68
N PHE A 267 1.50 -3.30 18.81
CA PHE A 267 1.84 -2.56 20.03
C PHE A 267 0.70 -1.61 20.44
N ILE A 268 0.19 -0.80 19.50
CA ILE A 268 -0.94 0.12 19.76
C ILE A 268 -2.16 -0.64 20.29
N MET A 269 -2.57 -1.73 19.62
CA MET A 269 -3.75 -2.51 20.02
C MET A 269 -3.60 -3.18 21.39
N ASP A 270 -2.43 -3.78 21.68
CA ASP A 270 -2.12 -4.38 22.98
C ASP A 270 -2.18 -3.35 24.12
N TYR A 271 -1.70 -2.11 23.89
CA TYR A 271 -1.73 -1.07 24.91
C TYR A 271 -3.09 -0.36 25.04
N LEU A 272 -3.84 -0.23 23.95
CA LEU A 272 -5.16 0.38 23.92
C LEU A 272 -6.21 -0.50 24.61
N PHE A 273 -6.25 -1.79 24.27
CA PHE A 273 -7.30 -2.72 24.75
C PHE A 273 -6.81 -3.70 25.83
N GLY A 274 -5.58 -4.22 25.72
CA GLY A 274 -5.07 -5.23 26.65
C GLY A 274 -4.51 -4.66 27.95
N ARG A 275 -3.74 -3.56 27.87
CA ARG A 275 -3.05 -2.95 29.03
C ARG A 275 -3.73 -1.69 29.57
N GLY A 276 -4.73 -1.16 28.86
CA GLY A 276 -5.46 0.05 29.27
C GLY A 276 -4.55 1.25 29.54
N ASN A 277 -3.64 1.55 28.61
CA ASN A 277 -2.80 2.74 28.63
C ASN A 277 -2.96 3.50 27.31
N ILE A 278 -4.06 4.26 27.24
CA ILE A 278 -4.46 4.99 26.05
C ILE A 278 -3.40 6.05 25.68
N GLY A 279 -2.82 6.76 26.65
CA GLY A 279 -1.83 7.83 26.41
C GLY A 279 -0.55 7.34 25.71
N LEU A 280 -0.07 6.14 26.07
CA LEU A 280 1.07 5.53 25.35
C LEU A 280 0.68 5.01 23.97
N ALA A 281 -0.54 4.46 23.83
CA ALA A 281 -1.06 3.96 22.55
C ALA A 281 -1.35 5.09 21.53
N THR A 282 -1.84 6.25 21.98
CA THR A 282 -2.03 7.44 21.14
C THR A 282 -0.70 8.11 20.80
N GLY A 283 0.27 8.10 21.71
CA GLY A 283 1.66 8.48 21.41
C GLY A 283 2.27 7.62 20.30
N ALA A 284 2.17 6.29 20.43
CA ALA A 284 2.59 5.35 19.39
C ALA A 284 1.86 5.56 18.05
N SER A 285 0.54 5.78 18.09
CA SER A 285 -0.28 6.10 16.92
C SER A 285 0.16 7.40 16.23
N THR A 286 0.49 8.42 17.02
CA THR A 286 0.97 9.71 16.53
C THR A 286 2.34 9.58 15.86
N VAL A 287 3.26 8.81 16.44
CA VAL A 287 4.57 8.52 15.82
C VAL A 287 4.40 7.74 14.51
N MET A 288 3.50 6.73 14.45
CA MET A 288 3.17 6.06 13.18
C MET A 288 2.63 7.03 12.13
N PHE A 289 1.66 7.87 12.50
CA PHE A 289 1.05 8.84 11.59
C PHE A 289 2.09 9.80 11.01
N ILE A 290 2.94 10.40 11.86
CA ILE A 290 4.04 11.27 11.44
C ILE A 290 5.01 10.53 10.51
N THR A 291 5.34 9.27 10.82
CA THR A 291 6.24 8.45 9.99
C THR A 291 5.66 8.23 8.59
N VAL A 292 4.36 7.89 8.48
CA VAL A 292 3.69 7.71 7.19
C VAL A 292 3.62 9.02 6.40
N VAL A 293 3.32 10.14 7.06
CA VAL A 293 3.34 11.47 6.42
C VAL A 293 4.73 11.79 5.87
N ILE A 294 5.80 11.60 6.65
CA ILE A 294 7.19 11.84 6.22
C ILE A 294 7.59 10.97 5.02
N LEU A 295 7.11 9.71 4.94
CA LEU A 295 7.39 8.82 3.81
C LEU A 295 6.58 9.17 2.55
N VAL A 296 5.32 9.59 2.70
CA VAL A 296 4.40 9.83 1.57
C VAL A 296 4.51 11.25 1.01
N THR A 297 4.78 12.27 1.84
CA THR A 297 4.86 13.68 1.43
C THR A 297 5.90 13.95 0.34
N PRO A 298 7.15 13.41 0.38
CA PRO A 298 8.12 13.63 -0.69
C PRO A 298 7.67 13.09 -2.04
N TRP A 299 6.96 11.95 -2.04
CA TRP A 299 6.39 11.36 -3.26
C TRP A 299 5.23 12.20 -3.80
N LEU A 300 4.25 12.56 -2.94
CA LEU A 300 3.15 13.44 -3.32
C LEU A 300 3.64 14.78 -3.88
N TYR A 301 4.69 15.35 -3.27
CA TYR A 301 5.31 16.58 -3.74
C TYR A 301 5.96 16.41 -5.11
N TYR A 302 6.71 15.32 -5.33
CA TYR A 302 7.30 15.02 -6.63
C TYR A 302 6.23 14.92 -7.73
N GLU A 303 5.17 14.14 -7.48
CA GLU A 303 4.13 13.86 -8.47
C GLU A 303 3.32 15.11 -8.82
N TYR A 304 2.80 15.83 -7.82
CA TYR A 304 1.94 17.01 -8.06
C TYR A 304 2.69 18.27 -8.50
N PHE A 305 3.96 18.45 -8.13
CA PHE A 305 4.68 19.70 -8.40
C PHE A 305 5.74 19.61 -9.51
N ARG A 306 6.11 18.42 -10.01
CA ARG A 306 7.03 18.29 -11.17
C ARG A 306 6.37 18.11 -12.54
N GLU A 307 5.04 18.21 -12.64
CA GLU A 307 4.34 18.43 -13.92
C GLU A 307 4.53 19.86 -14.47
N LYS A 308 5.80 20.22 -14.73
CA LYS A 308 6.33 21.20 -15.69
C LYS A 308 7.86 21.15 -15.55
N PRO A 309 8.57 20.81 -16.63
CA PRO A 309 8.55 21.64 -17.82
C PRO A 309 7.92 20.94 -19.02
N ARG A 310 6.93 21.59 -19.63
CA ARG A 310 6.72 21.43 -21.08
C ARG A 310 7.94 22.02 -21.76
N GLY A 311 8.65 21.21 -22.54
CA GLY A 311 9.72 21.71 -23.39
C GLY A 311 9.18 22.70 -24.43
N ASN A 312 10.01 23.67 -24.76
CA ASN A 312 9.96 24.34 -26.06
C ASN A 312 10.50 23.39 -27.14
#